data_AF-A0A7C9ASP7-F1
#
_entry.id   AF-A0A7C9ASP7-F1
#
_cell.length_a   1.000
_cell.length_b   1.000
_cell.length_c   1.000
_cell.angle_alpha   90.00
_cell.angle_beta   90.00
_cell.angle_gamma   90.00
#
_symmetry.space_group_name_H-M   'P 1'
#
loop_
_entity.id
_entity.type
_entity.pdbx_description
1 polymer ?
#
loop_
_entity_poly.entity_id
_entity_poly.type
_entity_poly.pdbx_seq_one_letter_code
_entity_poly.pdbx_strand_id
1 'polypeptide(L)'
;MDGGADRSDYVADEGPRVIVVGPTDSGKSTLSRMLLSWAAKQGWKPTLVDLDVGQGSITIPGCIAATPIEMPIDPVEGIPLEMPLVYFYGHITPSINLELYKVLVKELAQTLERQFAGNAESRAAGMVINTMGWIEGVGYELLLHAIDTFNADVVLVLGQEKLCSMLKDVLKNKLKVDVVKLQKSGGVVSRTPRYRQKSRGHRIREYFYGLANDLSPHSNVANFSDLSVYRIGGGPQAPRSALPIGAEPTADPTRVVAVNISQDLLHLVLAVSFAKEP
;
A
#
# COMPACT_ATOMS: atom_id res chain seq x y z
N MET A 1 38.55 -23.87 26.34
CA MET A 1 39.03 -22.49 26.56
C MET A 1 38.60 -21.70 25.36
N ASP A 2 37.89 -20.62 25.68
CA ASP A 2 36.92 -19.92 24.86
C ASP A 2 37.57 -19.16 23.71
N GLY A 3 37.16 -19.45 22.48
CA GLY A 3 37.47 -18.65 21.30
C GLY A 3 36.37 -17.63 21.11
N GLY A 4 36.45 -16.53 21.85
CA GLY A 4 35.54 -15.40 21.73
C GLY A 4 35.70 -14.77 20.35
N ALA A 5 34.77 -15.08 19.45
CA ALA A 5 34.59 -14.35 18.22
C ALA A 5 34.16 -12.92 18.57
N ASP A 6 34.97 -11.99 18.09
CA ASP A 6 34.79 -10.55 18.14
C ASP A 6 33.36 -10.20 17.68
N ARG A 7 32.49 -9.86 18.63
CA ARG A 7 31.18 -9.27 18.33
C ARG A 7 31.47 -7.85 17.88
N SER A 8 31.65 -7.67 16.58
CA SER A 8 31.65 -6.36 15.98
C SER A 8 30.36 -5.65 16.38
N ASP A 9 30.51 -4.52 17.06
CA ASP A 9 29.45 -3.57 17.37
C ASP A 9 28.84 -3.05 16.05
N TYR A 10 27.92 -3.82 15.47
CA TYR A 10 27.05 -3.34 14.40
C TYR A 10 26.13 -2.31 15.03
N VAL A 11 26.40 -1.02 14.77
CA VAL A 11 25.36 0.02 14.83
C VAL A 11 24.19 -0.57 14.04
N ALA A 12 23.07 -0.91 14.69
CA ALA A 12 22.02 -1.74 14.09
C ALA A 12 21.54 -1.11 12.77
N ASP A 13 22.10 -1.63 11.68
CA ASP A 13 22.04 -1.07 10.34
C ASP A 13 20.62 -1.26 9.83
N GLU A 14 20.18 -0.32 9.02
CA GLU A 14 18.86 -0.35 8.44
C GLU A 14 18.68 -1.57 7.53
N GLY A 15 17.59 -2.32 7.72
CA GLY A 15 17.28 -3.47 6.89
C GLY A 15 16.88 -3.08 5.47
N PRO A 16 16.95 -4.01 4.50
CA PRO A 16 16.66 -3.70 3.11
C PRO A 16 15.21 -3.28 2.90
N ARG A 17 15.00 -2.24 2.11
CA ARG A 17 13.71 -1.68 1.71
C ARG A 17 13.47 -2.02 0.24
N VAL A 18 12.88 -3.19 0.03
CA VAL A 18 12.71 -3.80 -1.29
C VAL A 18 11.37 -3.41 -1.89
N ILE A 19 11.36 -2.72 -3.03
CA ILE A 19 10.13 -2.41 -3.77
C ILE A 19 9.98 -3.26 -5.02
N VAL A 20 8.80 -3.87 -5.16
CA VAL A 20 8.48 -4.80 -6.25
C VAL A 20 7.59 -4.10 -7.26
N VAL A 21 8.07 -3.93 -8.50
CA VAL A 21 7.41 -3.19 -9.58
C VAL A 21 7.25 -4.03 -10.84
N GLY A 22 6.28 -3.65 -11.68
CA GLY A 22 5.97 -4.37 -12.92
C GLY A 22 4.48 -4.34 -13.27
N PRO A 23 4.10 -4.75 -14.48
CA PRO A 23 2.72 -4.66 -14.97
C PRO A 23 1.77 -5.55 -14.16
N THR A 24 0.47 -5.40 -14.41
CA THR A 24 -0.54 -6.36 -13.91
C THR A 24 -0.18 -7.80 -14.32
N ASP A 25 -0.44 -8.75 -13.43
CA ASP A 25 -0.22 -10.19 -13.68
C ASP A 25 1.23 -10.54 -14.05
N SER A 26 2.19 -9.93 -13.33
CA SER A 26 3.62 -10.29 -13.39
C SER A 26 4.10 -11.14 -12.21
N GLY A 27 3.27 -11.31 -11.17
CA GLY A 27 3.61 -12.10 -9.97
C GLY A 27 4.12 -11.29 -8.77
N LYS A 28 3.99 -9.95 -8.78
CA LYS A 28 4.47 -9.07 -7.70
C LYS A 28 4.06 -9.52 -6.29
N SER A 29 2.76 -9.65 -6.04
CA SER A 29 2.25 -10.04 -4.72
C SER A 29 2.74 -11.43 -4.28
N THR A 30 2.92 -12.35 -5.21
CA THR A 30 3.48 -13.68 -4.92
C THR A 30 4.95 -13.58 -4.54
N LEU A 31 5.75 -12.81 -5.29
CA LEU A 31 7.16 -12.58 -4.96
C LEU A 31 7.30 -11.90 -3.59
N SER A 32 6.50 -10.87 -3.33
CA SER A 32 6.51 -10.16 -2.04
C SER A 32 6.26 -11.13 -0.88
N ARG A 33 5.24 -11.99 -0.99
CA ARG A 33 4.95 -13.01 0.03
C ARG A 33 6.10 -14.00 0.21
N MET A 34 6.74 -14.45 -0.88
CA MET A 34 7.88 -15.36 -0.80
C MET A 34 9.06 -14.73 -0.06
N LEU A 35 9.44 -13.50 -0.41
CA LEU A 35 10.53 -12.76 0.24
C LEU A 35 10.26 -12.58 1.74
N LEU A 36 9.05 -12.15 2.09
CA LEU A 36 8.62 -11.95 3.48
C LEU A 36 8.66 -13.27 4.27
N SER A 37 8.08 -14.36 3.72
CA SER A 37 8.09 -15.66 4.39
C SER A 37 9.49 -16.24 4.59
N TRP A 38 10.41 -16.01 3.65
CA TRP A 38 11.80 -16.46 3.78
C TRP A 38 12.58 -15.66 4.82
N ALA A 39 12.33 -14.37 4.93
CA ALA A 39 12.90 -13.53 5.99
C ALA A 39 12.34 -13.93 7.36
N ALA A 40 11.01 -14.11 7.48
CA ALA A 40 10.37 -14.62 8.70
C ALA A 40 10.90 -15.99 9.13
N LYS A 41 11.13 -16.90 8.18
CA LYS A 41 11.74 -18.20 8.44
C LYS A 41 13.17 -18.11 9.01
N GLN A 42 13.88 -17.02 8.71
CA GLN A 42 15.23 -16.74 9.24
C GLN A 42 15.20 -16.00 10.59
N GLY A 43 14.02 -15.76 11.15
CA GLY A 43 13.85 -15.05 12.42
C GLY A 43 13.77 -13.52 12.30
N TRP A 44 13.71 -12.98 11.08
CA TRP A 44 13.47 -11.55 10.86
C TRP A 44 11.97 -11.23 10.91
N LYS A 45 11.62 -9.99 11.23
CA LYS A 45 10.23 -9.51 11.26
C LYS A 45 10.02 -8.39 10.23
N PRO A 46 10.17 -8.67 8.92
CA PRO A 46 10.07 -7.63 7.90
C PRO A 46 8.65 -7.08 7.81
N THR A 47 8.54 -5.82 7.39
CA THR A 47 7.23 -5.19 7.16
C THR A 47 6.76 -5.43 5.72
N LEU A 48 5.56 -5.98 5.53
CA LEU A 48 4.87 -5.90 4.25
C LEU A 48 4.25 -4.51 4.12
N VAL A 49 4.52 -3.82 3.02
CA VAL A 49 3.81 -2.61 2.61
C VAL A 49 3.05 -2.92 1.33
N ASP A 50 1.75 -2.68 1.29
CA ASP A 50 0.91 -2.93 0.12
C ASP A 50 0.28 -1.62 -0.37
N LEU A 51 0.77 -1.15 -1.52
CA LEU A 51 0.33 0.09 -2.16
C LEU A 51 -0.70 -0.16 -3.28
N ASP A 52 -1.13 -1.41 -3.51
CA ASP A 52 -2.15 -1.71 -4.52
C ASP A 52 -3.57 -1.53 -3.98
N VAL A 53 -4.15 -0.33 -4.19
CA VAL A 53 -5.54 -0.04 -3.80
C VAL A 53 -6.59 -0.88 -4.55
N GLY A 54 -6.24 -1.53 -5.65
CA GLY A 54 -7.17 -2.31 -6.46
C GLY A 54 -7.26 -3.78 -6.06
N GLN A 55 -6.14 -4.39 -5.67
CA GLN A 55 -6.01 -5.82 -5.36
C GLN A 55 -5.13 -6.10 -4.13
N GLY A 56 -5.03 -5.14 -3.20
CA GLY A 56 -4.29 -5.28 -1.96
C GLY A 56 -4.67 -6.52 -1.14
N SER A 57 -3.71 -7.01 -0.39
CA SER A 57 -3.73 -8.32 0.26
C SER A 57 -3.82 -8.28 1.79
N ILE A 58 -3.74 -7.10 2.39
CA ILE A 58 -3.83 -6.91 3.85
C ILE A 58 -5.29 -6.71 4.28
N THR A 59 -6.06 -5.89 3.58
CA THR A 59 -7.42 -5.53 3.98
C THR A 59 -8.35 -5.45 2.77
N ILE A 60 -9.49 -4.78 2.92
CA ILE A 60 -10.45 -4.51 1.85
C ILE A 60 -9.81 -3.69 0.70
N PRO A 61 -10.37 -3.75 -0.52
CA PRO A 61 -9.95 -2.90 -1.63
C PRO A 61 -10.18 -1.41 -1.31
N GLY A 62 -9.39 -0.55 -1.95
CA GLY A 62 -9.40 0.89 -1.70
C GLY A 62 -8.51 1.32 -0.55
N CYS A 63 -7.62 0.45 -0.07
CA CYS A 63 -6.67 0.77 1.00
C CYS A 63 -5.23 0.66 0.51
N ILE A 64 -4.35 1.48 1.09
CA ILE A 64 -2.94 1.13 1.23
C ILE A 64 -2.71 0.71 2.69
N ALA A 65 -1.81 -0.24 2.91
CA ALA A 65 -1.62 -0.78 4.25
C ALA A 65 -0.20 -1.31 4.47
N ALA A 66 0.16 -1.49 5.73
CA ALA A 66 1.37 -2.19 6.12
C ALA A 66 1.13 -3.09 7.34
N THR A 67 1.87 -4.21 7.43
CA THR A 67 1.81 -5.10 8.58
C THR A 67 3.15 -5.84 8.75
N PRO A 68 3.64 -6.05 9.98
CA PRO A 68 4.81 -6.90 10.22
C PRO A 68 4.48 -8.36 9.88
N ILE A 69 5.47 -9.08 9.36
CA ILE A 69 5.39 -10.52 9.08
C ILE A 69 6.37 -11.23 10.02
N GLU A 70 5.84 -11.74 11.13
CA GLU A 70 6.67 -12.38 12.18
C GLU A 70 6.85 -13.88 11.97
N MET A 71 5.91 -14.51 11.27
CA MET A 71 5.94 -15.92 10.92
C MET A 71 5.77 -16.08 9.40
N PRO A 72 6.27 -17.18 8.81
CA PRO A 72 6.01 -17.49 7.41
C PRO A 72 4.50 -17.45 7.10
N ILE A 73 4.15 -16.74 6.04
CA ILE A 73 2.76 -16.55 5.60
C ILE A 73 2.16 -17.91 5.27
N ASP A 74 1.03 -18.22 5.89
CA ASP A 74 0.33 -19.48 5.69
C ASP A 74 -0.25 -19.54 4.25
N PRO A 75 -0.12 -20.65 3.53
CA PRO A 75 -0.61 -20.76 2.16
C PRO A 75 -2.14 -20.72 2.04
N VAL A 76 -2.86 -21.03 3.12
CA VAL A 76 -4.33 -21.04 3.20
C VAL A 76 -4.82 -19.77 3.89
N GLU A 77 -4.38 -19.52 5.13
CA GLU A 77 -4.85 -18.39 5.96
C GLU A 77 -4.28 -17.04 5.47
N GLY A 78 -3.13 -17.06 4.79
CA GLY A 78 -2.53 -15.86 4.23
C GLY A 78 -1.82 -15.00 5.27
N ILE A 79 -1.94 -13.68 5.12
CA ILE A 79 -1.20 -12.70 5.92
C ILE A 79 -1.88 -12.56 7.29
N PRO A 80 -1.16 -12.71 8.41
CA PRO A 80 -1.73 -12.45 9.74
C PRO A 80 -2.21 -10.99 9.85
N LEU A 81 -3.45 -10.79 10.30
CA LEU A 81 -4.12 -9.48 10.34
C LEU A 81 -4.24 -8.89 11.75
N GLU A 82 -3.31 -9.18 12.65
CA GLU A 82 -3.42 -8.83 14.07
C GLU A 82 -3.45 -7.31 14.31
N MET A 83 -2.52 -6.55 13.72
CA MET A 83 -2.48 -5.08 13.85
C MET A 83 -1.94 -4.39 12.57
N PRO A 84 -2.68 -4.42 11.44
CA PRO A 84 -2.26 -3.71 10.24
C PRO A 84 -2.45 -2.20 10.39
N LEU A 85 -1.49 -1.43 9.89
CA LEU A 85 -1.63 0.00 9.66
C LEU A 85 -2.34 0.20 8.32
N VAL A 86 -3.52 0.83 8.32
CA VAL A 86 -4.39 0.94 7.14
C VAL A 86 -4.78 2.39 6.89
N TYR A 87 -4.64 2.84 5.65
CA TYR A 87 -5.15 4.12 5.17
C TYR A 87 -6.17 3.88 4.06
N PHE A 88 -7.40 4.37 4.27
CA PHE A 88 -8.49 4.22 3.31
C PHE A 88 -8.45 5.32 2.25
N TYR A 89 -8.13 4.93 1.02
CA TYR A 89 -8.16 5.76 -0.18
C TYR A 89 -9.56 5.80 -0.83
N GLY A 90 -10.36 4.74 -0.66
CA GLY A 90 -11.77 4.70 -1.07
C GLY A 90 -12.04 4.41 -2.55
N HIS A 91 -11.01 4.39 -3.40
CA HIS A 91 -11.13 4.02 -4.82
C HIS A 91 -10.19 2.87 -5.21
N ILE A 92 -10.58 2.11 -6.23
CA ILE A 92 -9.80 0.94 -6.69
C ILE A 92 -8.70 1.31 -7.71
N THR A 93 -8.55 2.59 -8.04
CA THR A 93 -7.52 3.11 -8.93
C THR A 93 -7.03 4.48 -8.45
N PRO A 94 -5.70 4.71 -8.36
CA PRO A 94 -5.14 6.01 -7.97
C PRO A 94 -5.51 7.16 -8.92
N SER A 95 -5.92 6.85 -10.15
CA SER A 95 -6.28 7.85 -11.16
C SER A 95 -7.47 8.75 -10.77
N ILE A 96 -8.27 8.37 -9.75
CA ILE A 96 -9.38 9.20 -9.27
C ILE A 96 -8.87 10.43 -8.51
N ASN A 97 -7.86 10.26 -7.67
CA ASN A 97 -7.30 11.33 -6.86
C ASN A 97 -5.82 11.04 -6.55
N LEU A 98 -4.96 11.47 -7.48
CA LEU A 98 -3.52 11.21 -7.45
C LEU A 98 -2.85 11.85 -6.23
N GLU A 99 -3.27 13.07 -5.87
CA GLU A 99 -2.69 13.81 -4.76
C GLU A 99 -3.05 13.18 -3.42
N LEU A 100 -4.30 12.75 -3.24
CA LEU A 100 -4.67 11.98 -2.04
C LEU A 100 -3.86 10.68 -1.95
N TYR A 101 -3.71 9.94 -3.05
CA TYR A 101 -2.91 8.71 -3.04
C TYR A 101 -1.46 8.97 -2.61
N LYS A 102 -0.82 10.02 -3.14
CA LYS A 102 0.55 10.44 -2.74
C LYS A 102 0.62 10.82 -1.26
N VAL A 103 -0.36 11.59 -0.77
CA VAL A 103 -0.44 11.97 0.65
C VAL A 103 -0.54 10.74 1.54
N LEU A 104 -1.43 9.80 1.22
CA LEU A 104 -1.57 8.57 2.01
C LEU A 104 -0.27 7.74 2.00
N VAL A 105 0.38 7.61 0.84
CA VAL A 105 1.69 6.93 0.74
C VAL A 105 2.73 7.57 1.64
N LYS A 106 2.78 8.91 1.69
CA LYS A 106 3.68 9.66 2.56
C LYS A 106 3.34 9.48 4.04
N GLU A 107 2.08 9.55 4.43
CA GLU A 107 1.63 9.32 5.80
C GLU A 107 1.95 7.90 6.28
N LEU A 108 1.76 6.90 5.41
CA LEU A 108 2.12 5.51 5.69
C LEU A 108 3.62 5.37 5.93
N ALA A 109 4.45 5.90 5.04
CA ALA A 109 5.91 5.87 5.20
C ALA A 109 6.36 6.56 6.48
N GLN A 110 5.89 7.80 6.75
CA GLN A 110 6.25 8.55 7.96
C GLN A 110 5.81 7.86 9.25
N THR A 111 4.70 7.12 9.22
CA THR A 111 4.25 6.35 10.38
C THR A 111 5.14 5.13 10.61
N LEU A 112 5.56 4.44 9.55
CA LEU A 112 6.53 3.34 9.65
C LEU A 112 7.91 3.83 10.12
N GLU A 113 8.38 5.00 9.67
CA GLU A 113 9.63 5.59 10.18
C GLU A 113 9.57 5.83 11.69
N ARG A 114 8.44 6.36 12.19
CA ARG A 114 8.23 6.56 13.63
C ARG A 114 8.23 5.23 14.40
N GLN A 115 7.62 4.18 13.83
CA GLN A 115 7.65 2.85 14.44
C GLN A 115 9.06 2.26 14.46
N PHE A 116 9.83 2.41 13.37
CA PHE A 116 11.20 1.90 13.25
C PHE A 116 12.20 2.67 14.13
N ALA A 117 11.99 3.96 14.35
CA ALA A 117 12.79 4.74 15.31
C ALA A 117 12.67 4.20 16.75
N GLY A 118 11.51 3.67 17.11
CA GLY A 118 11.24 3.05 18.42
C GLY A 118 11.52 1.54 18.49
N ASN A 119 11.81 0.88 17.36
CA ASN A 119 11.96 -0.58 17.28
C ASN A 119 13.14 -0.97 16.37
N ALA A 120 14.31 -1.16 16.98
CA ALA A 120 15.54 -1.52 16.27
C ALA A 120 15.44 -2.89 15.55
N GLU A 121 14.69 -3.85 16.09
CA GLU A 121 14.50 -5.17 15.47
C GLU A 121 13.72 -5.05 14.16
N SER A 122 12.59 -4.34 14.17
CA SER A 122 11.80 -4.08 12.96
C SER A 122 12.58 -3.24 11.94
N ARG A 123 13.35 -2.24 12.40
CA ARG A 123 14.19 -1.43 11.53
C ARG A 123 15.26 -2.27 10.83
N ALA A 124 15.92 -3.18 11.54
CA ALA A 124 16.94 -4.06 10.98
C ALA A 124 16.33 -5.15 10.06
N ALA A 125 15.07 -5.52 10.26
CA ALA A 125 14.37 -6.49 9.41
C ALA A 125 13.96 -5.94 8.04
N GLY A 126 13.85 -4.61 7.90
CA GLY A 126 13.52 -3.95 6.64
C GLY A 126 12.04 -4.13 6.22
N MET A 127 11.79 -3.94 4.92
CA MET A 127 10.43 -3.99 4.38
C MET A 127 10.38 -4.49 2.94
N VAL A 128 9.23 -5.06 2.55
CA VAL A 128 8.91 -5.42 1.17
C VAL A 128 7.66 -4.67 0.73
N ILE A 129 7.79 -3.84 -0.31
CA ILE A 129 6.76 -2.93 -0.80
C ILE A 129 6.17 -3.49 -2.10
N ASN A 130 4.93 -3.98 -2.03
CA ASN A 130 4.14 -4.37 -3.18
C ASN A 130 3.46 -3.14 -3.80
N THR A 131 3.47 -3.06 -5.13
CA THR A 131 2.90 -1.93 -5.89
C THR A 131 1.76 -2.35 -6.82
N MET A 132 0.99 -1.38 -7.29
CA MET A 132 -0.01 -1.59 -8.34
C MET A 132 0.63 -1.91 -9.71
N GLY A 133 -0.16 -2.45 -10.63
CA GLY A 133 0.29 -2.82 -11.98
C GLY A 133 0.31 -1.70 -13.02
N TRP A 134 0.12 -0.43 -12.63
CA TRP A 134 0.10 0.70 -13.56
C TRP A 134 1.51 1.30 -13.69
N ILE A 135 2.17 1.01 -14.80
CA ILE A 135 3.61 1.26 -15.00
C ILE A 135 3.94 2.34 -16.05
N GLU A 136 2.92 2.98 -16.62
CA GLU A 136 3.08 3.96 -17.71
C GLU A 136 2.45 5.30 -17.34
N GLY A 137 2.97 6.38 -17.93
CA GLY A 137 2.49 7.75 -17.68
C GLY A 137 2.51 8.09 -16.20
N VAL A 138 1.37 8.56 -15.68
CA VAL A 138 1.19 8.89 -14.26
C VAL A 138 1.47 7.69 -13.34
N GLY A 139 1.20 6.46 -13.78
CA GLY A 139 1.54 5.26 -13.01
C GLY A 139 3.03 5.14 -12.74
N TYR A 140 3.87 5.48 -13.72
CA TYR A 140 5.32 5.51 -13.55
C TYR A 140 5.78 6.58 -12.56
N GLU A 141 5.16 7.77 -12.59
CA GLU A 141 5.42 8.83 -11.61
C GLU A 141 5.07 8.40 -10.18
N LEU A 142 3.98 7.65 -10.01
CA LEU A 142 3.60 7.09 -8.70
C LEU A 142 4.59 6.02 -8.20
N LEU A 143 5.20 5.25 -9.11
CA LEU A 143 6.28 4.33 -8.75
C LEU A 143 7.53 5.08 -8.27
N LEU A 144 7.96 6.12 -8.99
CA LEU A 144 9.08 6.96 -8.56
C LEU A 144 8.79 7.64 -7.21
N HIS A 145 7.58 8.17 -7.04
CA HIS A 145 7.14 8.73 -5.76
C HIS A 145 7.23 7.70 -4.62
N ALA A 146 6.79 6.45 -4.84
CA ALA A 146 6.88 5.40 -3.83
C ALA A 146 8.33 4.99 -3.52
N ILE A 147 9.18 4.82 -4.55
CA ILE A 147 10.62 4.54 -4.39
C ILE A 147 11.27 5.60 -3.49
N ASP A 148 10.97 6.87 -3.76
CA ASP A 148 11.55 7.99 -3.03
C ASP A 148 10.99 8.13 -1.62
N THR A 149 9.68 8.00 -1.48
CA THR A 149 8.98 8.18 -0.20
C THR A 149 9.35 7.10 0.82
N PHE A 150 9.58 5.87 0.36
CA PHE A 150 10.01 4.77 1.20
C PHE A 150 11.54 4.61 1.27
N ASN A 151 12.33 5.47 0.62
CA ASN A 151 13.79 5.32 0.52
C ASN A 151 14.21 3.91 0.10
N ALA A 152 13.58 3.36 -0.94
CA ALA A 152 13.83 1.98 -1.35
C ALA A 152 15.26 1.80 -1.92
N ASP A 153 16.04 0.88 -1.34
CA ASP A 153 17.40 0.54 -1.76
C ASP A 153 17.45 -0.59 -2.81
N VAL A 154 16.41 -1.42 -2.93
CA VAL A 154 16.33 -2.46 -3.97
C VAL A 154 15.02 -2.36 -4.74
N VAL A 155 15.10 -2.19 -6.05
CA VAL A 155 13.96 -2.14 -6.98
C VAL A 155 13.92 -3.41 -7.82
N LEU A 156 12.98 -4.30 -7.53
CA LEU A 156 12.77 -5.55 -8.27
C LEU A 156 11.76 -5.35 -9.39
N VAL A 157 12.22 -5.41 -10.64
CA VAL A 157 11.39 -5.18 -11.84
C VAL A 157 10.99 -6.51 -12.46
N LEU A 158 9.71 -6.90 -12.35
CA LEU A 158 9.19 -8.15 -12.91
C LEU A 158 8.67 -7.99 -14.34
N GLY A 159 9.27 -8.72 -15.28
CA GLY A 159 8.66 -9.04 -16.57
C GLY A 159 8.44 -7.85 -17.51
N GLN A 160 9.15 -6.73 -17.30
CA GLN A 160 9.07 -5.57 -18.20
C GLN A 160 10.42 -4.87 -18.39
N GLU A 161 11.03 -5.08 -19.56
CA GLU A 161 12.38 -4.59 -19.86
C GLU A 161 12.45 -3.08 -20.00
N LYS A 162 11.48 -2.48 -20.70
CA LYS A 162 11.40 -1.02 -20.87
C LYS A 162 11.38 -0.30 -19.53
N LEU A 163 10.54 -0.77 -18.59
CA LEU A 163 10.44 -0.23 -17.24
C LEU A 163 11.77 -0.34 -16.49
N CYS A 164 12.46 -1.49 -16.61
CA CYS A 164 13.76 -1.69 -15.99
C CYS A 164 14.81 -0.71 -16.50
N SER A 165 14.91 -0.52 -17.83
CA SER A 165 15.83 0.44 -18.43
C SER A 165 15.54 1.88 -18.00
N MET A 166 14.26 2.27 -17.96
CA MET A 166 13.85 3.60 -17.50
C MET A 166 14.21 3.84 -16.03
N LEU A 167 13.94 2.86 -15.14
CA LEU A 167 14.28 2.96 -13.72
C LEU A 167 15.79 3.01 -13.50
N LYS A 168 16.56 2.20 -14.24
CA LYS A 168 18.03 2.24 -14.19
C LYS A 168 18.56 3.62 -14.59
N ASP A 169 18.03 4.21 -15.64
CA ASP A 169 18.49 5.53 -16.11
C ASP A 169 18.16 6.66 -15.12
N VAL A 170 16.95 6.65 -14.55
CA VAL A 170 16.52 7.68 -13.58
C VAL A 170 17.22 7.52 -12.22
N LEU A 171 17.45 6.28 -11.78
CA LEU A 171 18.00 5.99 -10.46
C LEU A 171 19.53 5.86 -10.45
N LYS A 172 20.21 5.92 -11.60
CA LYS A 172 21.69 5.78 -11.70
C LYS A 172 22.48 6.73 -10.80
N ASN A 173 21.93 7.91 -10.52
CA ASN A 173 22.58 8.94 -9.72
C ASN A 173 22.23 8.86 -8.23
N LYS A 174 21.26 8.00 -7.85
CA LYS A 174 20.94 7.76 -6.44
C LYS A 174 21.90 6.73 -5.89
N LEU A 175 22.78 7.19 -5.00
CA LEU A 175 23.67 6.30 -4.25
C LEU A 175 22.81 5.29 -3.48
N LYS A 176 23.19 4.00 -3.51
CA LYS A 176 22.56 2.89 -2.79
C LYS A 176 21.20 2.37 -3.31
N VAL A 177 20.86 2.57 -4.59
CA VAL A 177 19.65 1.95 -5.18
C VAL A 177 20.01 0.94 -6.26
N ASP A 178 19.76 -0.35 -5.98
CA ASP A 178 19.99 -1.46 -6.90
C ASP A 178 18.71 -1.82 -7.68
N VAL A 179 18.76 -1.69 -9.00
CA VAL A 179 17.64 -2.03 -9.89
C VAL A 179 17.88 -3.41 -10.53
N VAL A 180 17.13 -4.40 -10.08
CA VAL A 180 17.28 -5.81 -10.48
C VAL A 180 16.13 -6.25 -11.38
N LYS A 181 16.46 -6.77 -12.57
CA LYS A 181 15.48 -7.35 -13.49
C LYS A 181 15.19 -8.80 -13.11
N LEU A 182 13.91 -9.14 -12.96
CA LEU A 182 13.45 -10.50 -12.74
C LEU A 182 12.52 -10.96 -13.88
N GLN A 183 12.62 -12.24 -14.22
CA GLN A 183 11.70 -12.86 -15.18
C GLN A 183 10.34 -13.11 -14.52
N LYS A 184 9.27 -12.93 -15.30
CA LYS A 184 7.93 -13.35 -14.89
C LYS A 184 7.88 -14.88 -14.82
N SER A 185 7.32 -15.44 -13.76
CA SER A 185 7.09 -16.89 -13.66
C SER A 185 6.08 -17.36 -14.71
N GLY A 186 6.37 -18.49 -15.36
CA GLY A 186 5.46 -19.12 -16.33
C GLY A 186 4.13 -19.58 -15.74
N GLY A 187 4.03 -19.72 -14.41
CA GLY A 187 2.78 -20.06 -13.72
C GLY A 187 1.84 -18.87 -13.49
N VAL A 188 2.22 -17.65 -13.86
CA VAL A 188 1.40 -16.46 -13.65
C VAL A 188 0.34 -16.33 -14.75
N VAL A 189 -0.92 -16.40 -14.33
CA VAL A 189 -2.08 -16.33 -15.21
C VAL A 189 -2.64 -14.90 -15.27
N SER A 190 -2.99 -14.45 -16.48
CA SER A 190 -3.67 -13.17 -16.69
C SER A 190 -5.09 -13.20 -16.13
N ARG A 191 -5.50 -12.14 -15.44
CA ARG A 191 -6.78 -12.05 -14.75
C ARG A 191 -7.71 -11.06 -15.43
N THR A 192 -8.93 -11.50 -15.75
CA THR A 192 -9.94 -10.64 -16.37
C THR A 192 -10.45 -9.58 -15.38
N PRO A 193 -11.01 -8.45 -15.87
CA PRO A 193 -11.65 -7.45 -15.01
C PRO A 193 -12.75 -8.04 -14.12
N ARG A 194 -13.55 -8.98 -14.65
CA ARG A 194 -14.60 -9.68 -13.90
C ARG A 194 -14.03 -10.53 -12.76
N TYR A 195 -12.91 -11.21 -12.99
CA TYR A 195 -12.22 -11.95 -11.94
C TYR A 195 -11.75 -11.01 -10.81
N ARG A 196 -11.12 -9.87 -11.17
CA ARG A 196 -10.66 -8.87 -10.19
C ARG A 196 -11.82 -8.28 -9.39
N GLN A 197 -12.95 -8.00 -10.04
CA GLN A 197 -14.17 -7.54 -9.37
C GLN A 197 -14.70 -8.59 -8.37
N LYS A 198 -14.78 -9.86 -8.77
CA LYS A 198 -15.19 -10.95 -7.88
C LYS A 198 -14.22 -11.11 -6.69
N SER A 199 -12.92 -11.04 -6.94
CA SER A 199 -11.89 -11.09 -5.91
C SER A 199 -12.03 -9.94 -4.91
N ARG A 200 -12.28 -8.70 -5.37
CA ARG A 200 -12.58 -7.57 -4.48
C ARG A 200 -13.79 -7.82 -3.58
N GLY A 201 -14.88 -8.34 -4.14
CA GLY A 201 -16.06 -8.72 -3.36
C GLY A 201 -15.76 -9.80 -2.33
N HIS A 202 -14.93 -10.79 -2.68
CA HIS A 202 -14.49 -11.83 -1.75
C HIS A 202 -13.66 -11.24 -0.60
N ARG A 203 -12.72 -10.32 -0.88
CA ARG A 203 -11.92 -9.65 0.15
C ARG A 203 -12.77 -8.83 1.13
N ILE A 204 -13.81 -8.16 0.64
CA ILE A 204 -14.76 -7.45 1.52
C ILE A 204 -15.50 -8.45 2.42
N ARG A 205 -15.99 -9.56 1.87
CA ARG A 205 -16.65 -10.60 2.66
C ARG A 205 -15.71 -11.21 3.71
N GLU A 206 -14.49 -11.56 3.30
CA GLU A 206 -13.46 -12.13 4.16
C GLU A 206 -13.12 -11.20 5.33
N TYR A 207 -13.05 -9.88 5.11
CA TYR A 207 -12.82 -8.92 6.19
C TYR A 207 -13.89 -8.97 7.29
N PHE A 208 -15.17 -9.13 6.93
CA PHE A 208 -16.27 -9.14 7.91
C PHE A 208 -16.55 -10.52 8.50
N TYR A 209 -16.43 -11.58 7.69
CA TYR A 209 -16.85 -12.93 8.04
C TYR A 209 -15.68 -13.89 8.30
N GLY A 210 -14.44 -13.50 8.00
CA GLY A 210 -13.28 -14.39 8.05
C GLY A 210 -13.19 -15.31 6.83
N LEU A 211 -12.10 -16.06 6.74
CA LEU A 211 -11.82 -16.96 5.62
C LEU A 211 -12.79 -18.15 5.60
N ALA A 212 -13.10 -18.70 6.78
CA ALA A 212 -13.96 -19.86 6.96
C ALA A 212 -15.41 -19.51 7.36
N ASN A 213 -15.79 -18.21 7.34
CA ASN A 213 -16.99 -17.69 8.01
C ASN A 213 -16.95 -17.88 9.54
N ASP A 214 -15.75 -17.78 10.11
CA ASP A 214 -15.41 -17.96 11.52
C ASP A 214 -15.55 -16.65 12.34
N LEU A 215 -15.65 -15.50 11.67
CA LEU A 215 -15.97 -14.23 12.31
C LEU A 215 -17.48 -13.95 12.26
N SER A 216 -17.99 -13.32 13.32
CA SER A 216 -19.40 -12.96 13.46
C SER A 216 -19.57 -11.43 13.47
N PRO A 217 -19.71 -10.79 12.29
CA PRO A 217 -19.87 -9.34 12.22
C PRO A 217 -21.21 -8.92 12.84
N HIS A 218 -21.21 -7.77 13.52
CA HIS A 218 -22.40 -7.24 14.16
C HIS A 218 -23.11 -6.22 13.27
N SER A 219 -24.44 -6.33 13.20
CA SER A 219 -25.28 -5.32 12.56
C SER A 219 -25.93 -4.46 13.65
N ASN A 220 -25.83 -3.14 13.50
CA ASN A 220 -26.40 -2.16 14.42
C ASN A 220 -27.15 -1.07 13.64
N VAL A 221 -28.19 -0.53 14.26
CA VAL A 221 -28.92 0.63 13.75
C VAL A 221 -28.47 1.85 14.55
N ALA A 222 -28.12 2.94 13.85
CA ALA A 222 -27.72 4.20 14.45
C ALA A 222 -28.55 5.35 13.84
N ASN A 223 -28.79 6.41 14.62
CA ASN A 223 -29.45 7.60 14.08
C ASN A 223 -28.47 8.40 13.23
N PHE A 224 -28.97 9.10 12.22
CA PHE A 224 -28.13 9.98 11.41
C PHE A 224 -27.53 11.14 12.21
N SER A 225 -28.14 11.54 13.32
CA SER A 225 -27.57 12.51 14.27
C SER A 225 -26.29 12.04 14.94
N ASP A 226 -26.10 10.72 15.01
CA ASP A 226 -25.00 10.11 15.76
C ASP A 226 -23.79 9.85 14.85
N LEU A 227 -23.92 10.14 13.54
CA LEU A 227 -22.91 9.86 12.51
C LEU A 227 -22.54 11.14 11.78
N SER A 228 -21.24 11.36 11.61
CA SER A 228 -20.70 12.37 10.71
C SER A 228 -19.96 11.68 9.57
N VAL A 229 -20.48 11.84 8.35
CA VAL A 229 -19.91 11.22 7.15
C VAL A 229 -19.19 12.27 6.33
N TYR A 230 -17.96 11.96 5.94
CA TYR A 230 -17.11 12.85 5.15
C TYR A 230 -16.60 12.14 3.91
N ARG A 231 -16.32 12.94 2.87
CA ARG A 231 -15.56 12.52 1.70
C ARG A 231 -14.31 13.37 1.58
N ILE A 232 -13.24 12.78 1.05
CA ILE A 232 -11.99 13.49 0.76
C ILE A 232 -11.95 13.80 -0.73
N GLY A 233 -11.67 15.07 -1.04
CA GLY A 233 -11.64 15.59 -2.39
C GLY A 233 -13.01 16.05 -2.88
N GLY A 234 -12.95 16.89 -3.92
CA GLY A 234 -14.13 17.61 -4.42
C GLY A 234 -14.49 18.81 -3.54
N GLY A 235 -15.37 19.66 -4.05
CA GLY A 235 -15.78 20.90 -3.39
C GLY A 235 -16.09 22.01 -4.40
N PRO A 236 -16.62 23.16 -3.94
CA PRO A 236 -16.84 24.31 -4.79
C PRO A 236 -15.50 24.79 -5.36
N GLN A 237 -15.45 24.90 -6.67
CA GLN A 237 -14.31 25.46 -7.38
C GLN A 237 -14.26 26.98 -7.17
N ALA A 238 -13.05 27.56 -7.09
CA ALA A 238 -12.92 29.01 -7.10
C ALA A 238 -13.54 29.57 -8.38
N PRO A 239 -14.37 30.63 -8.31
CA PRO A 239 -14.94 31.23 -9.50
C PRO A 239 -13.82 31.74 -10.41
N ARG A 240 -13.99 31.62 -11.74
CA ARG A 240 -12.99 32.04 -12.74
C ARG A 240 -12.53 33.49 -12.58
N SER A 241 -13.39 34.35 -12.02
CA SER A 241 -13.07 35.76 -11.71
C SER A 241 -12.03 35.94 -10.59
N ALA A 242 -11.80 34.92 -9.77
CA ALA A 242 -10.80 34.93 -8.70
C ALA A 242 -9.49 34.22 -9.10
N LEU A 243 -9.36 33.77 -10.35
CA LEU A 243 -8.20 33.04 -10.85
C LEU A 243 -7.35 33.91 -11.80
N PRO A 244 -6.02 33.72 -11.84
CA PRO A 244 -5.16 34.34 -12.85
C PRO A 244 -5.61 33.98 -14.27
N ILE A 245 -5.36 34.88 -15.22
CA ILE A 245 -5.67 34.65 -16.65
C ILE A 245 -4.96 33.37 -17.10
N GLY A 246 -5.73 32.39 -17.57
CA GLY A 246 -5.26 31.09 -18.04
C GLY A 246 -5.28 29.96 -17.01
N ALA A 247 -5.67 30.22 -15.75
CA ALA A 247 -5.81 29.19 -14.73
C ALA A 247 -7.22 28.54 -14.75
N GLU A 248 -7.25 27.22 -14.71
CA GLU A 248 -8.48 26.42 -14.57
C GLU A 248 -8.85 26.27 -13.08
N PRO A 249 -10.14 26.34 -12.72
CA PRO A 249 -10.56 26.10 -11.34
C PRO A 249 -10.30 24.66 -10.91
N THR A 250 -9.38 24.47 -9.96
CA THR A 250 -9.14 23.16 -9.33
C THR A 250 -9.71 23.15 -7.92
N ALA A 251 -10.52 22.14 -7.61
CA ALA A 251 -10.89 21.87 -6.22
C ALA A 251 -9.67 21.29 -5.49
N ASP A 252 -9.48 21.63 -4.22
CA ASP A 252 -8.46 21.02 -3.40
C ASP A 252 -8.71 19.49 -3.33
N PRO A 253 -7.78 18.67 -3.85
CA PRO A 253 -7.96 17.23 -3.94
C PRO A 253 -7.95 16.55 -2.56
N THR A 254 -7.46 17.21 -1.53
CA THR A 254 -7.32 16.67 -0.16
C THR A 254 -8.33 17.23 0.83
N ARG A 255 -9.18 18.15 0.37
CA ARG A 255 -10.18 18.79 1.23
C ARG A 255 -11.19 17.78 1.76
N VAL A 256 -11.45 17.85 3.07
CA VAL A 256 -12.52 17.10 3.73
C VAL A 256 -13.85 17.84 3.53
N VAL A 257 -14.87 17.13 3.04
CA VAL A 257 -16.21 17.68 2.78
C VAL A 257 -17.26 16.81 3.46
N ALA A 258 -18.12 17.43 4.28
CA ALA A 258 -19.25 16.75 4.89
C ALA A 258 -20.24 16.26 3.82
N VAL A 259 -20.75 15.05 4.01
CA VAL A 259 -21.69 14.39 3.10
C VAL A 259 -23.03 14.24 3.80
N ASN A 260 -24.10 14.67 3.15
CA ASN A 260 -25.46 14.42 3.63
C ASN A 260 -25.76 12.92 3.48
N ILE A 261 -26.23 12.30 4.55
CA ILE A 261 -26.62 10.89 4.53
C ILE A 261 -27.87 10.73 3.67
N SER A 262 -27.72 10.02 2.54
CA SER A 262 -28.78 9.76 1.55
C SER A 262 -28.77 8.29 1.14
N GLN A 263 -29.71 7.90 0.26
CA GLN A 263 -29.73 6.58 -0.36
C GLN A 263 -28.46 6.28 -1.19
N ASP A 264 -27.69 7.30 -1.58
CA ASP A 264 -26.44 7.11 -2.33
C ASP A 264 -25.36 6.40 -1.50
N LEU A 265 -25.50 6.38 -0.17
CA LEU A 265 -24.59 5.65 0.72
C LEU A 265 -24.91 4.16 0.82
N LEU A 266 -26.01 3.70 0.23
CA LEU A 266 -26.41 2.29 0.28
C LEU A 266 -25.36 1.41 -0.42
N HIS A 267 -24.96 0.34 0.25
CA HIS A 267 -23.94 -0.62 -0.20
C HIS A 267 -22.51 -0.06 -0.36
N LEU A 268 -22.25 1.16 0.14
CA LEU A 268 -20.89 1.67 0.24
C LEU A 268 -20.18 1.13 1.48
N VAL A 269 -18.86 1.01 1.37
CA VAL A 269 -17.99 0.76 2.52
C VAL A 269 -17.47 2.11 3.02
N LEU A 270 -17.64 2.37 4.31
CA LEU A 270 -17.12 3.55 4.99
C LEU A 270 -15.97 3.13 5.91
N ALA A 271 -14.91 3.92 5.93
CA ALA A 271 -13.85 3.78 6.94
C ALA A 271 -14.24 4.58 8.19
N VAL A 272 -13.98 3.99 9.36
CA VAL A 272 -14.14 4.68 10.64
C VAL A 272 -12.81 5.34 10.99
N SER A 273 -12.83 6.67 11.15
CA SER A 273 -11.65 7.45 11.49
C SER A 273 -11.46 7.55 13.01
N PHE A 274 -10.21 7.57 13.47
CA PHE A 274 -9.86 7.90 14.86
C PHE A 274 -9.83 9.41 15.14
N ALA A 275 -9.98 10.24 14.12
CA ALA A 275 -10.02 11.69 14.28
C ALA A 275 -11.26 12.12 15.08
N LYS A 276 -11.07 12.99 16.07
CA LYS A 276 -12.16 13.54 16.90
C LYS A 276 -12.96 14.61 16.16
N GLU A 277 -12.31 15.29 15.22
CA GLU A 277 -12.82 16.38 14.41
C GLU A 277 -12.33 16.18 12.96
N PRO A 278 -13.05 16.72 11.96
CA PRO A 278 -12.72 16.56 10.53
C PRO A 278 -11.42 17.23 10.09
#